data_AF-A0A093ZT26-F1
#
_entry.id   AF-A0A093ZT26-F1
#
_cell.length_a   1.000
_cell.length_b   1.000
_cell.length_c   1.000
_cell.angle_alpha   90.00
_cell.angle_beta   90.00
_cell.angle_gamma   90.00
#
_symmetry.space_group_name_H-M   'P 1'
#
loop_
_entity.id
_entity.type
_entity.pdbx_description
1 polymer ?
#
loop_
_entity_poly.entity_id
_entity_poly.type
_entity_poly.pdbx_seq_one_letter_code
_entity_poly.pdbx_strand_id
1 'polypeptide(L)'
;MVPSIVFLLASLAPIAAAVQAGEKPTVYVYVCGDETSTSIAGDLPSTGSPVLSSSADSTPPSSFLTTTIGGETSTSISIDVPTESAPSTVVNPPSTISSTSQAPTSSAPPPMSCPNAQLSCHNTTAVADLCCFNAPGGQLLLTQFWDTDPSTGPVDAWTIHGLWPDRCDGTYDANCDPSREYTNITEIIKSFGKTDLLTYMDTNWKDYQGDDETFWEHEWGKHGTCISTLDTTCYADYKPQMEVIDFFEKTVELNKGLNSYKTLADAGITPSASATYTLAQIQDALKAAHGGFIPTLGCKSGALQEIWYHYNVRGSVQAGEFVAAAPDGTKTTCPDSGIKYLVKYANGGSPSGTPTGGSPTSTAPAPTGTGGAFSGKGFLQAYTGGANKGCLIGAGTWYTTGTCAGYTATASGAEFTLSSSKGPCGIVDTTFTCGSGVAASKFTEKSGLLAYNGVSDFYTAAVPSGSVQGKVTTSKQAVVVTFKWQSA
;
A
#
# COMPACT_ATOMS: atom_id res chain seq x y z
N MET A 1 63.11 -10.44 17.33
CA MET A 1 63.26 -11.33 18.51
C MET A 1 62.53 -10.68 19.67
N VAL A 2 61.67 -11.45 20.34
CA VAL A 2 60.74 -11.07 21.44
C VAL A 2 61.52 -10.50 22.66
N PRO A 3 60.90 -9.70 23.57
CA PRO A 3 60.17 -10.27 24.73
C PRO A 3 58.89 -9.44 25.12
N SER A 4 57.74 -10.05 25.40
CA SER A 4 57.23 -10.61 26.68
C SER A 4 56.48 -9.61 27.57
N ILE A 5 55.51 -10.15 28.36
CA ILE A 5 54.90 -9.67 29.62
C ILE A 5 53.52 -8.98 29.48
N VAL A 6 52.43 -9.27 30.22
CA VAL A 6 52.05 -10.25 31.28
C VAL A 6 50.51 -10.19 31.42
N PHE A 7 49.90 -11.31 31.82
CA PHE A 7 48.51 -11.43 32.28
C PHE A 7 48.32 -10.83 33.68
N LEU A 8 47.21 -10.12 33.93
CA LEU A 8 46.66 -9.97 35.28
C LEU A 8 45.14 -10.18 35.27
N LEU A 9 44.70 -11.17 36.05
CA LEU A 9 43.30 -11.44 36.42
C LEU A 9 42.93 -10.69 37.70
N ALA A 10 41.75 -10.09 37.73
CA ALA A 10 40.89 -9.83 38.90
C ALA A 10 39.54 -9.32 38.35
N SER A 11 38.34 -9.55 38.87
CA SER A 11 37.74 -10.43 39.88
C SER A 11 36.22 -10.23 39.73
N LEU A 12 35.40 -11.24 39.99
CA LEU A 12 33.93 -11.22 39.83
C LEU A 12 33.18 -10.71 41.07
N ALA A 13 31.96 -10.20 40.81
CA ALA A 13 30.74 -10.06 41.66
C ALA A 13 30.37 -8.62 42.12
N PRO A 14 29.08 -8.34 42.46
CA PRO A 14 28.07 -7.80 41.55
C PRO A 14 27.49 -6.45 42.04
N ILE A 15 27.00 -5.60 41.13
CA ILE A 15 26.34 -4.34 41.50
C ILE A 15 24.83 -4.42 41.24
N ALA A 16 24.10 -4.10 42.29
CA ALA A 16 22.65 -4.10 42.42
C ALA A 16 21.95 -3.06 41.51
N ALA A 17 20.70 -3.38 41.19
CA ALA A 17 19.76 -2.55 40.47
C ALA A 17 19.51 -1.20 41.16
N ALA A 18 19.54 -0.12 40.37
CA ALA A 18 18.97 1.17 40.72
C ALA A 18 17.96 1.55 39.62
N VAL A 19 16.68 1.52 39.98
CA VAL A 19 15.56 2.03 39.19
C VAL A 19 15.61 3.56 39.29
N GLN A 20 15.87 4.25 38.20
CA GLN A 20 15.75 5.71 38.12
C GLN A 20 14.39 6.06 37.53
N ALA A 21 13.61 6.82 38.30
CA ALA A 21 12.30 7.32 37.93
C ALA A 21 12.40 8.24 36.71
N GLY A 22 11.58 7.98 35.69
CA GLY A 22 11.49 8.80 34.49
C GLY A 22 10.91 10.18 34.78
N GLU A 23 11.60 11.22 34.28
CA GLU A 23 11.03 12.55 34.11
C GLU A 23 9.84 12.47 33.14
N LYS A 24 8.71 13.07 33.53
CA LYS A 24 7.54 13.21 32.66
C LYS A 24 7.88 14.20 31.53
N PRO A 25 7.55 13.92 30.27
CA PRO A 25 7.69 14.92 29.21
C PRO A 25 6.68 16.05 29.42
N THR A 26 7.19 17.27 29.52
CA THR A 26 6.40 18.51 29.50
C THR A 26 5.93 18.75 28.07
N VAL A 27 4.62 18.63 27.84
CA VAL A 27 4.01 18.95 26.53
C VAL A 27 3.70 20.45 26.48
N TYR A 28 4.31 21.14 25.52
CA TYR A 28 3.95 22.52 25.17
C TYR A 28 2.71 22.50 24.26
N VAL A 29 1.63 23.13 24.71
CA VAL A 29 0.43 23.35 23.90
C VAL A 29 0.62 24.66 23.12
N TYR A 30 0.75 24.56 21.80
CA TYR A 30 0.59 25.70 20.90
C TYR A 30 -0.88 25.81 20.51
N VAL A 31 -1.50 26.93 20.89
CA VAL A 31 -2.83 27.30 20.41
C VAL A 31 -2.64 28.13 19.15
N CYS A 32 -2.95 27.55 17.97
CA CYS A 32 -3.05 28.33 16.74
C CYS A 32 -4.41 29.04 16.74
N GLY A 33 -4.37 30.36 16.89
CA GLY A 33 -5.51 31.24 16.58
C GLY A 33 -5.68 31.38 15.08
N ASP A 34 -6.92 31.26 14.62
CA ASP A 34 -7.34 31.57 13.26
C ASP A 34 -7.36 33.10 13.07
N GLU A 35 -6.61 33.62 12.10
CA GLU A 35 -6.65 35.03 11.69
C GLU A 35 -6.79 35.08 10.16
N THR A 36 -8.03 35.09 9.69
CA THR A 36 -8.37 35.75 8.44
C THR A 36 -8.40 37.27 8.67
N SER A 37 -7.51 38.06 8.05
CA SER A 37 -7.92 39.32 7.40
C SER A 37 -6.84 39.97 6.53
N THR A 38 -7.34 40.51 5.43
CA THR A 38 -6.72 41.43 4.47
C THR A 38 -6.37 42.80 5.09
N SER A 39 -5.32 43.42 4.52
CA SER A 39 -4.73 44.73 4.79
C SER A 39 -5.65 45.98 4.88
N ILE A 40 -5.33 46.95 5.75
CA ILE A 40 -4.86 48.34 5.47
C ILE A 40 -4.70 49.15 6.80
N ALA A 41 -3.81 50.16 6.78
CA ALA A 41 -3.15 50.88 7.89
C ALA A 41 -3.96 51.95 8.68
N GLY A 42 -3.51 52.25 9.92
CA GLY A 42 -3.77 53.52 10.63
C GLY A 42 -3.57 53.51 12.16
N ASP A 43 -2.53 54.22 12.62
CA ASP A 43 -2.19 54.87 13.92
C ASP A 43 -2.85 54.55 15.30
N LEU A 44 -1.98 54.57 16.34
CA LEU A 44 -2.12 54.58 17.83
C LEU A 44 -3.07 55.67 18.43
N PRO A 45 -3.30 55.78 19.78
CA PRO A 45 -3.24 54.84 20.93
C PRO A 45 -4.38 54.99 21.99
N SER A 46 -4.31 54.18 23.08
CA SER A 46 -4.53 54.55 24.50
C SER A 46 -5.70 53.91 25.30
N THR A 47 -5.31 53.28 26.42
CA THR A 47 -5.94 53.20 27.77
C THR A 47 -7.25 52.46 28.02
N GLY A 48 -7.20 51.56 29.02
CA GLY A 48 -8.31 51.38 29.97
C GLY A 48 -8.53 49.95 30.47
N SER A 49 -7.96 49.60 31.64
CA SER A 49 -8.50 48.53 32.49
C SER A 49 -9.83 49.00 33.12
N PRO A 50 -10.74 48.07 33.47
CA PRO A 50 -11.11 48.02 34.89
C PRO A 50 -11.31 46.62 35.50
N VAL A 51 -10.79 46.57 36.71
CA VAL A 51 -11.11 45.83 37.95
C VAL A 51 -12.53 45.24 38.13
N LEU A 52 -12.53 43.96 38.56
CA LEU A 52 -13.36 43.21 39.54
C LEU A 52 -14.82 43.62 39.85
N SER A 53 -15.71 42.62 39.87
CA SER A 53 -16.59 42.40 41.03
C SER A 53 -16.83 40.90 41.28
N SER A 54 -16.81 40.54 42.56
CA SER A 54 -17.03 39.23 43.14
C SER A 54 -18.44 39.14 43.74
N SER A 55 -19.00 37.93 43.83
CA SER A 55 -20.04 37.58 44.81
C SER A 55 -19.92 36.09 45.12
N ALA A 56 -19.66 35.79 46.38
CA ALA A 56 -19.49 34.47 46.96
C ALA A 56 -20.66 34.17 47.90
N ASP A 57 -21.07 32.90 47.98
CA ASP A 57 -21.42 32.12 49.19
C ASP A 57 -21.94 30.74 48.70
N SER A 58 -21.73 29.58 49.33
CA SER A 58 -21.35 29.21 50.70
C SER A 58 -20.93 27.71 50.76
N THR A 59 -20.40 27.27 51.92
CA THR A 59 -19.29 26.32 52.19
C THR A 59 -19.67 24.88 52.69
N PRO A 60 -18.69 23.94 52.93
CA PRO A 60 -18.80 22.46 52.87
C PRO A 60 -18.73 21.71 54.24
N PRO A 61 -18.47 20.38 54.27
CA PRO A 61 -17.21 19.87 54.88
C PRO A 61 -16.61 18.67 54.05
N SER A 62 -15.32 18.28 54.07
CA SER A 62 -14.35 18.14 55.17
C SER A 62 -12.88 18.09 54.68
N SER A 63 -12.01 18.66 55.53
CA SER A 63 -10.58 18.39 55.84
C SER A 63 -9.53 18.08 54.75
N PHE A 64 -8.62 19.03 54.56
CA PHE A 64 -7.30 18.85 53.94
C PHE A 64 -6.21 18.82 55.03
N LEU A 65 -5.25 17.89 54.94
CA LEU A 65 -4.02 17.90 55.73
C LEU A 65 -2.85 18.27 54.81
N THR A 66 -2.28 19.45 55.03
CA THR A 66 -1.10 19.94 54.31
C THR A 66 0.11 19.79 55.23
N THR A 67 1.17 19.12 54.76
CA THR A 67 2.48 19.12 55.43
C THR A 67 3.52 19.67 54.46
N THR A 68 4.26 20.69 54.90
CA THR A 68 5.32 21.35 54.13
C THR A 68 6.68 20.91 54.68
N ILE A 69 7.50 20.29 53.84
CA ILE A 69 8.94 20.12 54.11
C ILE A 69 9.69 20.43 52.82
N GLY A 70 10.60 21.42 52.86
CA GLY A 70 11.62 21.59 51.83
C GLY A 70 11.20 22.23 50.50
N GLY A 71 10.04 22.90 50.41
CA GLY A 71 9.72 23.78 49.27
C GLY A 71 8.91 23.15 48.13
N GLU A 72 8.42 21.92 48.25
CA GLU A 72 7.46 21.34 47.30
C GLU A 72 6.13 20.99 48.00
N THR A 73 5.01 21.21 47.30
CA THR A 73 3.65 20.95 47.80
C THR A 73 3.07 19.75 47.05
N SER A 74 2.68 18.70 47.77
CA SER A 74 2.00 17.53 47.19
C SER A 74 0.64 17.34 47.85
N THR A 75 -0.40 17.21 47.03
CA THR A 75 -1.79 16.98 47.45
C THR A 75 -2.23 15.61 46.97
N SER A 76 -2.62 14.72 47.89
CA SER A 76 -3.21 13.42 47.57
C SER A 76 -4.70 13.42 47.88
N ILE A 77 -5.49 12.83 46.98
CA ILE A 77 -6.94 12.66 47.10
C ILE A 77 -7.21 11.15 47.23
N SER A 78 -7.83 10.75 48.34
CA SER A 78 -8.38 9.41 48.51
C SER A 78 -9.89 9.45 48.26
N ILE A 79 -10.38 8.62 47.35
CA ILE A 79 -11.82 8.43 47.11
C ILE A 79 -12.17 7.01 47.52
N ASP A 80 -12.98 6.87 48.57
CA ASP A 80 -13.57 5.59 48.97
C ASP A 80 -14.81 5.30 48.11
N VAL A 81 -14.86 4.12 47.47
CA VAL A 81 -16.04 3.61 46.76
C VAL A 81 -16.66 2.47 47.59
N PRO A 82 -17.98 2.47 47.85
CA PRO A 82 -18.61 1.37 48.59
C PRO A 82 -18.78 0.13 47.70
N THR A 83 -18.45 -1.02 48.25
CA THR A 83 -18.68 -2.36 47.67
C THR A 83 -20.02 -2.91 48.15
N GLU A 84 -20.90 -3.27 47.23
CA GLU A 84 -22.09 -4.10 47.51
C GLU A 84 -21.97 -5.44 46.77
N SER A 85 -22.49 -6.49 47.41
CA SER A 85 -22.24 -7.89 47.10
C SER A 85 -23.53 -8.71 46.97
N ALA A 86 -23.42 -9.82 46.21
CA ALA A 86 -24.27 -11.02 46.15
C ALA A 86 -25.36 -11.10 45.04
N PRO A 87 -25.90 -12.30 44.71
CA PRO A 87 -25.20 -13.48 44.16
C PRO A 87 -25.93 -14.12 42.94
N SER A 88 -25.25 -15.11 42.34
CA SER A 88 -25.61 -15.91 41.16
C SER A 88 -26.91 -16.73 41.26
N THR A 89 -27.59 -16.94 40.11
CA THR A 89 -28.36 -18.17 39.84
C THR A 89 -28.18 -18.64 38.40
N VAL A 90 -27.93 -19.94 38.27
CA VAL A 90 -27.67 -20.72 37.06
C VAL A 90 -28.96 -21.43 36.65
N VAL A 91 -29.35 -21.34 35.37
CA VAL A 91 -30.28 -22.32 34.76
C VAL A 91 -29.91 -22.52 33.27
N ASN A 92 -29.51 -23.74 32.90
CA ASN A 92 -29.39 -24.22 31.51
C ASN A 92 -30.68 -24.97 31.09
N PRO A 93 -31.03 -24.95 29.79
CA PRO A 93 -31.64 -26.11 29.14
C PRO A 93 -30.93 -26.50 27.82
N PRO A 94 -31.26 -27.66 27.21
CA PRO A 94 -30.26 -28.60 26.69
C PRO A 94 -29.88 -28.44 25.22
N SER A 95 -28.72 -29.01 24.92
CA SER A 95 -28.05 -29.12 23.63
C SER A 95 -28.87 -29.90 22.58
N THR A 96 -28.96 -29.34 21.38
CA THR A 96 -29.15 -30.09 20.14
C THR A 96 -27.84 -30.11 19.37
N ILE A 97 -27.27 -31.29 19.23
CA ILE A 97 -26.05 -31.59 18.47
C ILE A 97 -26.40 -31.53 16.98
N SER A 98 -25.70 -30.70 16.22
CA SER A 98 -25.64 -30.83 14.76
C SER A 98 -24.23 -30.56 14.25
N SER A 99 -23.83 -31.45 13.36
CA SER A 99 -22.56 -31.61 12.64
C SER A 99 -21.82 -30.34 12.21
N THR A 100 -20.49 -30.38 12.23
CA THR A 100 -19.62 -30.62 11.06
C THR A 100 -18.16 -30.36 11.45
N SER A 101 -17.24 -31.25 11.08
CA SER A 101 -15.80 -31.03 11.26
C SER A 101 -15.31 -30.00 10.25
N GLN A 102 -15.07 -28.77 10.71
CA GLN A 102 -14.25 -27.80 9.99
C GLN A 102 -12.84 -27.82 10.60
N ALA A 103 -11.85 -27.96 9.72
CA ALA A 103 -10.45 -27.76 10.06
C ALA A 103 -10.24 -26.32 10.57
N PRO A 104 -9.32 -26.09 11.53
CA PRO A 104 -9.11 -24.77 12.07
C PRO A 104 -8.44 -23.87 11.02
N THR A 105 -9.19 -22.91 10.48
CA THR A 105 -8.62 -21.74 9.82
C THR A 105 -8.14 -20.80 10.91
N SER A 106 -6.84 -20.56 11.01
CA SER A 106 -6.30 -19.50 11.88
C SER A 106 -6.62 -18.13 11.26
N SER A 107 -7.81 -17.61 11.54
CA SER A 107 -8.06 -16.18 11.37
C SER A 107 -7.31 -15.43 12.47
N ALA A 108 -6.49 -14.46 12.09
CA ALA A 108 -5.95 -13.49 13.04
C ALA A 108 -7.11 -12.84 13.82
N PRO A 109 -6.90 -12.42 15.09
CA PRO A 109 -7.90 -11.66 15.83
C PRO A 109 -8.29 -10.41 15.02
N PRO A 110 -9.57 -10.01 14.99
CA PRO A 110 -9.96 -8.78 14.32
C PRO A 110 -9.28 -7.58 15.02
N PRO A 111 -8.84 -6.57 14.26
CA PRO A 111 -8.29 -5.35 14.84
C PRO A 111 -9.31 -4.66 15.75
N MET A 112 -8.82 -3.86 16.70
CA MET A 112 -9.66 -3.13 17.65
C MET A 112 -10.70 -2.28 16.88
N SER A 113 -11.98 -2.44 17.23
CA SER A 113 -13.05 -1.65 16.64
C SER A 113 -13.00 -0.23 17.20
N CYS A 114 -12.96 0.77 16.32
CA CYS A 114 -12.91 2.20 16.66
C CYS A 114 -14.27 2.88 16.50
N PRO A 115 -15.18 2.80 17.49
CA PRO A 115 -16.46 3.48 17.42
C PRO A 115 -16.26 5.00 17.38
N ASN A 116 -16.96 5.69 16.48
CA ASN A 116 -16.90 7.15 16.31
C ASN A 116 -15.50 7.70 15.98
N ALA A 117 -14.73 6.94 15.20
CA ALA A 117 -13.41 7.36 14.77
C ALA A 117 -13.43 8.75 14.08
N GLN A 118 -12.59 9.65 14.60
CA GLN A 118 -12.36 10.97 14.02
C GLN A 118 -11.35 10.86 12.87
N LEU A 119 -11.40 11.81 11.94
CA LEU A 119 -10.41 11.92 10.88
C LEU A 119 -9.16 12.60 11.46
N SER A 120 -8.00 11.97 11.31
CA SER A 120 -6.72 12.55 11.75
C SER A 120 -6.47 13.91 11.09
N CYS A 121 -5.76 14.81 11.79
CA CYS A 121 -5.52 16.21 11.39
C CYS A 121 -6.74 17.14 11.32
N HIS A 122 -7.95 16.67 11.70
CA HIS A 122 -9.17 17.49 11.74
C HIS A 122 -9.74 17.64 13.15
N ASN A 123 -9.07 17.10 14.17
CA ASN A 123 -9.49 17.24 15.56
C ASN A 123 -9.18 18.66 16.06
N THR A 124 -10.13 19.25 16.80
CA THR A 124 -9.95 20.57 17.44
C THR A 124 -9.58 20.46 18.92
N THR A 125 -9.62 19.24 19.48
CA THR A 125 -9.26 18.93 20.85
C THR A 125 -8.30 17.74 20.87
N ALA A 126 -7.48 17.63 21.91
CA ALA A 126 -6.64 16.46 22.11
C ALA A 126 -7.47 15.16 22.14
N VAL A 127 -7.02 14.14 21.42
CA VAL A 127 -7.63 12.81 21.41
C VAL A 127 -6.76 11.89 22.26
N ALA A 128 -7.35 11.26 23.27
CA ALA A 128 -6.62 10.42 24.22
C ALA A 128 -6.36 9.00 23.70
N ASP A 129 -7.30 8.44 22.92
CA ASP A 129 -7.19 7.09 22.36
C ASP A 129 -6.44 7.13 21.03
N LEU A 130 -5.13 6.90 21.10
CA LEU A 130 -4.25 6.85 19.92
C LEU A 130 -4.25 5.49 19.21
N CYS A 131 -4.94 4.48 19.74
CA CYS A 131 -5.18 3.23 19.01
C CYS A 131 -6.26 3.42 17.95
N CYS A 132 -7.14 4.40 18.14
CA CYS A 132 -8.22 4.75 17.21
C CYS A 132 -8.06 6.12 16.55
N PHE A 133 -6.90 6.77 16.73
CA PHE A 133 -6.63 8.08 16.16
C PHE A 133 -5.13 8.26 15.87
N ASN A 134 -4.79 8.50 14.60
CA ASN A 134 -3.40 8.72 14.19
C ASN A 134 -2.93 10.12 14.61
N ALA A 135 -2.04 10.17 15.61
CA ALA A 135 -1.33 11.37 16.04
C ALA A 135 -0.01 11.00 16.77
N PRO A 136 1.03 11.86 16.75
CA PRO A 136 1.09 13.14 16.05
C PRO A 136 1.20 13.00 14.52
N GLY A 137 1.60 11.83 14.02
CA GLY A 137 1.68 11.50 12.60
C GLY A 137 0.31 11.24 11.96
N GLY A 138 -0.51 12.28 11.85
CA GLY A 138 -1.89 12.19 11.37
C GLY A 138 -2.05 12.21 9.85
N GLN A 139 -1.03 12.62 9.10
CA GLN A 139 -1.04 12.60 7.64
C GLN A 139 -0.20 11.40 7.16
N LEU A 140 -0.84 10.44 6.51
CA LEU A 140 -0.18 9.23 6.01
C LEU A 140 0.15 9.40 4.53
N LEU A 141 1.40 9.15 4.15
CA LEU A 141 1.90 9.29 2.78
C LEU A 141 2.22 7.91 2.23
N LEU A 142 1.48 7.43 1.23
CA LEU A 142 1.97 6.34 0.39
C LEU A 142 2.93 6.91 -0.64
N THR A 143 4.22 6.55 -0.55
CA THR A 143 5.26 7.03 -1.44
C THR A 143 5.66 5.95 -2.44
N GLN A 144 5.85 6.35 -3.69
CA GLN A 144 6.20 5.45 -4.80
C GLN A 144 7.42 5.95 -5.56
N PHE A 145 8.21 5.00 -6.09
CA PHE A 145 9.38 5.22 -6.92
C PHE A 145 9.17 4.89 -8.40
N TRP A 146 9.90 5.62 -9.23
CA TRP A 146 10.17 5.28 -10.63
C TRP A 146 11.68 5.22 -10.87
N ASP A 147 12.27 4.08 -10.52
CA ASP A 147 13.70 3.85 -10.66
C ASP A 147 14.05 3.45 -12.10
N THR A 148 14.95 4.21 -12.74
CA THR A 148 15.41 3.91 -14.10
C THR A 148 16.91 3.67 -14.21
N ASP A 149 17.70 4.11 -13.25
CA ASP A 149 19.17 3.96 -13.26
C ASP A 149 19.73 3.77 -11.83
N PRO A 150 19.85 2.52 -11.36
CA PRO A 150 19.41 1.28 -12.00
C PRO A 150 17.88 1.15 -12.04
N SER A 151 17.36 0.31 -12.94
CA SER A 151 15.91 0.06 -13.04
C SER A 151 15.45 -1.06 -12.11
N THR A 152 14.35 -0.83 -11.37
CA THR A 152 13.72 -1.81 -10.48
C THR A 152 12.26 -2.08 -10.85
N GLY A 153 11.75 -3.22 -10.38
CA GLY A 153 10.35 -3.60 -10.52
C GLY A 153 9.86 -3.80 -11.97
N PRO A 154 8.53 -3.88 -12.17
CA PRO A 154 7.96 -4.03 -13.51
C PRO A 154 8.24 -2.81 -14.40
N VAL A 155 8.33 -3.06 -15.71
CA VAL A 155 8.59 -2.04 -16.75
C VAL A 155 7.48 -0.99 -16.85
N ASP A 156 6.29 -1.35 -16.38
CA ASP A 156 5.03 -0.61 -16.47
C ASP A 156 4.38 -0.44 -15.10
N ALA A 157 5.18 -0.40 -14.04
CA ALA A 157 4.69 -0.11 -12.69
C ALA A 157 5.64 0.80 -11.91
N TRP A 158 5.04 1.68 -11.12
CA TRP A 158 5.70 2.35 -10.01
C TRP A 158 5.85 1.35 -8.86
N THR A 159 6.97 1.43 -8.15
CA THR A 159 7.27 0.58 -6.99
C THR A 159 7.02 1.37 -5.71
N ILE A 160 6.82 0.68 -4.59
CA ILE A 160 6.67 1.28 -3.26
C ILE A 160 8.03 1.83 -2.82
N HIS A 161 8.02 3.05 -2.31
CA HIS A 161 9.07 3.59 -1.45
C HIS A 161 8.71 3.29 0.01
N GLY A 162 7.54 3.76 0.49
CA GLY A 162 7.06 3.44 1.83
C GLY A 162 5.68 4.00 2.18
N LEU A 163 5.34 3.91 3.47
CA LEU A 163 4.16 4.53 4.08
C LEU A 163 4.60 5.35 5.29
N TRP A 164 4.45 6.67 5.23
CA TRP A 164 5.07 7.57 6.21
C TRP A 164 4.05 8.38 7.02
N PRO A 165 4.19 8.45 8.35
CA PRO A 165 3.33 9.28 9.20
C PRO A 165 3.92 10.68 9.40
N ASP A 166 3.49 11.64 8.58
CA ASP A 166 3.80 13.05 8.78
C ASP A 166 2.84 13.68 9.81
N ARG A 167 3.35 14.67 10.52
CA ARG A 167 2.54 15.56 11.35
C ARG A 167 1.66 16.44 10.47
N CYS A 168 0.57 16.93 11.03
CA CYS A 168 -0.40 17.76 10.33
C CYS A 168 0.12 19.15 9.91
N ASP A 169 1.37 19.50 10.25
CA ASP A 169 2.07 20.70 9.79
C ASP A 169 3.08 20.41 8.67
N GLY A 170 3.17 19.15 8.21
CA GLY A 170 4.11 18.69 7.19
C GLY A 170 5.53 18.42 7.70
N THR A 171 5.79 18.52 9.01
CA THR A 171 6.99 17.95 9.63
C THR A 171 6.79 16.46 9.92
N TYR A 172 7.84 15.73 10.32
CA TYR A 172 7.72 14.29 10.60
C TYR A 172 8.62 13.87 11.76
N ASP A 173 8.21 12.77 12.41
CA ASP A 173 9.04 12.05 13.37
C ASP A 173 9.71 10.85 12.70
N ALA A 174 10.81 10.38 13.26
CA ALA A 174 11.58 9.26 12.73
C ALA A 174 12.17 8.42 13.86
N ASN A 175 12.28 7.11 13.64
CA ASN A 175 12.89 6.14 14.56
C ASN A 175 12.26 6.22 15.97
N CYS A 176 10.92 6.19 16.02
CA CYS A 176 10.16 6.54 17.22
C CYS A 176 10.21 5.49 18.33
N ASP A 177 10.59 4.25 18.01
CA ASP A 177 10.67 3.17 18.99
C ASP A 177 11.80 2.17 18.65
N PRO A 178 13.01 2.39 19.19
CA PRO A 178 14.14 1.49 18.98
C PRO A 178 13.91 0.07 19.50
N SER A 179 12.96 -0.15 20.42
CA SER A 179 12.66 -1.50 20.94
C SER A 179 11.89 -2.37 19.96
N ARG A 180 11.28 -1.74 18.94
CA ARG A 180 10.57 -2.39 17.85
C ARG A 180 11.31 -2.28 16.52
N GLU A 181 12.57 -1.86 16.51
CA GLU A 181 13.40 -1.96 15.30
C GLU A 181 13.84 -3.41 15.10
N TYR A 182 13.63 -3.93 13.89
CA TYR A 182 13.90 -5.31 13.54
C TYR A 182 14.84 -5.38 12.33
N THR A 183 15.68 -6.41 12.30
CA THR A 183 16.67 -6.66 11.22
C THR A 183 16.41 -7.99 10.50
N ASN A 184 15.13 -8.38 10.43
CA ASN A 184 14.70 -9.66 9.86
C ASN A 184 13.22 -9.62 9.41
N ILE A 185 12.80 -8.53 8.77
CA ILE A 185 11.47 -8.31 8.20
C ILE A 185 11.02 -9.50 7.32
N THR A 186 11.89 -10.01 6.44
CA THR A 186 11.57 -11.19 5.62
C THR A 186 11.17 -12.39 6.46
N GLU A 187 11.88 -12.66 7.55
CA GLU A 187 11.63 -13.80 8.42
C GLU A 187 10.36 -13.60 9.23
N ILE A 188 10.10 -12.38 9.71
CA ILE A 188 8.86 -12.00 10.38
C ILE A 188 7.68 -12.28 9.45
N ILE A 189 7.68 -11.77 8.22
CA ILE A 189 6.60 -11.99 7.24
C ILE A 189 6.38 -13.49 6.96
N LYS A 190 7.47 -14.26 6.80
CA LYS A 190 7.40 -15.73 6.62
C LYS A 190 6.81 -16.43 7.83
N SER A 191 7.14 -16.01 9.05
CA SER A 191 6.67 -16.64 10.29
C SER A 191 5.15 -16.51 10.47
N PHE A 192 4.54 -15.46 9.92
CA PHE A 192 3.09 -15.27 9.86
C PHE A 192 2.42 -15.96 8.65
N GLY A 193 3.19 -16.70 7.84
CA GLY A 193 2.69 -17.40 6.65
C GLY A 193 2.26 -16.47 5.51
N LYS A 194 2.71 -15.21 5.51
CA LYS A 194 2.30 -14.18 4.55
C LYS A 194 3.17 -14.21 3.28
N THR A 195 3.27 -15.37 2.65
CA THR A 195 4.12 -15.57 1.45
C THR A 195 3.71 -14.68 0.28
N ASP A 196 2.42 -14.44 0.10
CA ASP A 196 1.89 -13.60 -0.99
C ASP A 196 2.23 -12.12 -0.79
N LEU A 197 2.33 -11.67 0.48
CA LEU A 197 2.80 -10.34 0.82
C LEU A 197 4.27 -10.18 0.43
N LEU A 198 5.12 -11.08 0.92
CA LEU A 198 6.55 -11.06 0.63
C LEU A 198 6.82 -11.10 -0.89
N THR A 199 6.11 -11.97 -1.60
CA THR A 199 6.16 -12.08 -3.06
C THR A 199 5.84 -10.76 -3.76
N TYR A 200 4.82 -10.05 -3.29
CA TYR A 200 4.45 -8.77 -3.86
C TYR A 200 5.55 -7.74 -3.60
N MET A 201 6.11 -7.71 -2.38
CA MET A 201 7.22 -6.83 -1.99
C MET A 201 8.48 -7.12 -2.81
N ASP A 202 8.86 -8.40 -2.99
CA ASP A 202 9.99 -8.86 -3.81
C ASP A 202 9.95 -8.36 -5.26
N THR A 203 8.78 -7.95 -5.74
CA THR A 203 8.58 -7.39 -7.09
C THR A 203 8.35 -5.88 -7.08
N ASN A 204 7.61 -5.37 -6.10
CA ASN A 204 7.04 -4.03 -6.14
C ASN A 204 7.52 -3.11 -5.02
N TRP A 205 8.36 -3.56 -4.09
CA TRP A 205 8.96 -2.76 -3.02
C TRP A 205 10.46 -3.03 -2.99
N LYS A 206 11.16 -2.45 -3.96
CA LYS A 206 12.54 -2.80 -4.29
C LYS A 206 13.51 -1.74 -3.78
N ASP A 207 14.65 -2.20 -3.30
CA ASP A 207 15.83 -1.36 -3.19
C ASP A 207 16.55 -1.30 -4.54
N TYR A 208 16.83 -0.09 -5.03
CA TYR A 208 17.61 0.10 -6.24
C TYR A 208 19.07 -0.33 -6.09
N GLN A 209 19.59 -0.42 -4.86
CA GLN A 209 20.94 -0.94 -4.58
C GLN A 209 20.97 -2.48 -4.48
N GLY A 210 19.81 -3.13 -4.46
CA GLY A 210 19.65 -4.59 -4.53
C GLY A 210 19.61 -5.30 -3.17
N ASP A 211 19.45 -4.57 -2.06
CA ASP A 211 19.26 -5.13 -0.72
C ASP A 211 17.88 -4.75 -0.15
N ASP A 212 16.85 -5.48 -0.61
CA ASP A 212 15.47 -5.18 -0.25
C ASP A 212 15.21 -5.37 1.26
N GLU A 213 15.90 -6.30 1.92
CA GLU A 213 15.70 -6.56 3.35
C GLU A 213 16.11 -5.34 4.17
N THR A 214 17.34 -4.84 3.98
CA THR A 214 17.81 -3.63 4.66
C THR A 214 16.91 -2.42 4.36
N PHE A 215 16.33 -2.36 3.16
CA PHE A 215 15.39 -1.30 2.81
C PHE A 215 14.05 -1.44 3.56
N TRP A 216 13.49 -2.64 3.67
CA TRP A 216 12.27 -2.87 4.46
C TRP A 216 12.50 -2.64 5.96
N GLU A 217 13.68 -3.00 6.48
CA GLU A 217 14.11 -2.66 7.85
C GLU A 217 14.11 -1.15 8.06
N HIS A 218 14.65 -0.38 7.10
CA HIS A 218 14.65 1.08 7.14
C HIS A 218 13.23 1.64 7.18
N GLU A 219 12.35 1.21 6.27
CA GLU A 219 10.98 1.72 6.19
C GLU A 219 10.19 1.41 7.46
N TRP A 220 10.32 0.20 8.01
CA TRP A 220 9.70 -0.14 9.28
C TRP A 220 10.29 0.65 10.45
N GLY A 221 11.61 0.58 10.65
CA GLY A 221 12.29 1.16 11.80
C GLY A 221 12.13 2.68 11.85
N LYS A 222 12.23 3.35 10.71
CA LYS A 222 12.14 4.81 10.63
C LYS A 222 10.71 5.34 10.62
N HIS A 223 9.81 4.70 9.88
CA HIS A 223 8.46 5.22 9.64
C HIS A 223 7.38 4.38 10.31
N GLY A 224 7.42 3.06 10.18
CA GLY A 224 6.44 2.15 10.80
C GLY A 224 6.37 2.27 12.32
N THR A 225 7.52 2.43 13.00
CA THR A 225 7.58 2.62 14.45
C THR A 225 6.89 3.91 14.93
N CYS A 226 6.72 4.90 14.04
CA CYS A 226 6.12 6.20 14.35
C CYS A 226 4.59 6.25 14.15
N ILE A 227 3.98 5.16 13.67
CA ILE A 227 2.52 5.08 13.52
C ILE A 227 1.92 4.67 14.86
N SER A 228 1.30 5.61 15.58
CA SER A 228 0.77 5.37 16.93
C SER A 228 -0.31 4.29 16.99
N THR A 229 -1.11 4.16 15.93
CA THR A 229 -2.16 3.12 15.87
C THR A 229 -1.59 1.70 15.70
N LEU A 230 -0.30 1.56 15.38
CA LEU A 230 0.42 0.27 15.32
C LEU A 230 1.14 -0.07 16.63
N ASP A 231 0.96 0.70 17.70
CA ASP A 231 1.52 0.34 19.01
C ASP A 231 1.00 -1.03 19.48
N THR A 232 1.88 -1.83 20.09
CA THR A 232 1.55 -3.20 20.53
C THR A 232 0.39 -3.26 21.54
N THR A 233 0.15 -2.18 22.29
CA THR A 233 -0.97 -2.05 23.23
C THR A 233 -2.33 -1.89 22.55
N CYS A 234 -2.35 -1.59 21.26
CA CYS A 234 -3.57 -1.49 20.45
C CYS A 234 -4.13 -2.86 20.03
N TYR A 235 -3.43 -3.95 20.36
CA TYR A 235 -3.83 -5.32 20.01
C TYR A 235 -4.32 -6.08 21.25
N ALA A 236 -5.57 -6.53 21.23
CA ALA A 236 -6.15 -7.30 22.34
C ALA A 236 -5.47 -8.66 22.55
N ASP A 237 -5.17 -9.36 21.44
CA ASP A 237 -4.52 -10.68 21.41
C ASP A 237 -3.17 -10.58 20.69
N TYR A 238 -2.32 -9.67 21.17
CA TYR A 238 -1.02 -9.39 20.56
C TYR A 238 -0.16 -10.65 20.43
N LYS A 239 0.43 -10.82 19.24
CA LYS A 239 1.54 -11.73 18.99
C LYS A 239 2.74 -10.87 18.61
N PRO A 240 3.95 -11.20 19.09
CA PRO A 240 5.16 -10.47 18.72
C PRO A 240 5.22 -10.21 17.20
N GLN A 241 5.50 -8.96 16.84
CA GLN A 241 5.67 -8.49 15.45
C GLN A 241 4.40 -8.50 14.58
N MET A 242 3.21 -8.64 15.16
CA MET A 242 1.94 -8.55 14.42
C MET A 242 1.78 -7.17 13.74
N GLU A 243 2.22 -6.12 14.40
CA GLU A 243 2.19 -4.73 13.94
C GLU A 243 3.05 -4.49 12.69
N VAL A 244 4.12 -5.26 12.53
CA VAL A 244 4.99 -5.23 11.35
C VAL A 244 4.21 -5.74 10.15
N ILE A 245 3.50 -6.86 10.32
CA ILE A 245 2.68 -7.45 9.26
C ILE A 245 1.61 -6.46 8.80
N ASP A 246 0.91 -5.83 9.74
CA ASP A 246 -0.16 -4.88 9.43
C ASP A 246 0.37 -3.65 8.68
N PHE A 247 1.57 -3.16 9.02
CA PHE A 247 2.23 -2.08 8.28
C PHE A 247 2.50 -2.46 6.81
N PHE A 248 3.13 -3.60 6.57
CA PHE A 248 3.47 -4.05 5.22
C PHE A 248 2.22 -4.41 4.41
N GLU A 249 1.24 -5.09 5.02
CA GLU A 249 -0.03 -5.41 4.36
C GLU A 249 -0.81 -4.15 3.98
N LYS A 250 -0.91 -3.17 4.88
CA LYS A 250 -1.61 -1.91 4.59
C LYS A 250 -0.92 -1.13 3.48
N THR A 251 0.39 -1.02 3.52
CA THR A 251 1.16 -0.32 2.47
C THR A 251 0.97 -0.98 1.11
N VAL A 252 1.01 -2.32 1.06
CA VAL A 252 0.76 -3.09 -0.17
C VAL A 252 -0.69 -2.96 -0.65
N GLU A 253 -1.66 -2.94 0.25
CA GLU A 253 -3.08 -2.72 -0.07
C GLU A 253 -3.28 -1.37 -0.75
N LEU A 254 -2.76 -0.29 -0.15
CA LEU A 254 -2.85 1.06 -0.71
C LEU A 254 -2.17 1.15 -2.08
N ASN A 255 -0.98 0.57 -2.22
CA ASN A 255 -0.26 0.54 -3.49
C ASN A 255 -1.02 -0.20 -4.59
N LYS A 256 -1.64 -1.35 -4.28
CA LYS A 256 -2.50 -2.08 -5.23
C LYS A 256 -3.71 -1.26 -5.67
N GLY A 257 -4.22 -0.38 -4.81
CA GLY A 257 -5.29 0.56 -5.12
C GLY A 257 -4.87 1.74 -6.02
N LEU A 258 -3.57 2.02 -6.15
CA LEU A 258 -3.03 3.18 -6.86
C LEU A 258 -2.06 2.80 -7.98
N ASN A 259 -2.60 2.62 -9.19
CA ASN A 259 -1.79 2.35 -10.39
C ASN A 259 -1.35 3.64 -11.10
N SER A 260 -0.31 4.28 -10.58
CA SER A 260 0.24 5.54 -11.10
C SER A 260 0.69 5.46 -12.56
N TYR A 261 1.29 4.33 -12.96
CA TYR A 261 1.70 4.14 -14.35
C TYR A 261 0.48 4.19 -15.28
N LYS A 262 -0.57 3.43 -14.95
CA LYS A 262 -1.79 3.38 -15.75
C LYS A 262 -2.49 4.74 -15.78
N THR A 263 -2.60 5.41 -14.63
CA THR A 263 -3.21 6.74 -14.54
C THR A 263 -2.51 7.74 -15.46
N LEU A 264 -1.17 7.76 -15.46
CA LEU A 264 -0.40 8.61 -16.37
C LEU A 264 -0.56 8.19 -17.83
N ALA A 265 -0.50 6.88 -18.12
CA ALA A 265 -0.62 6.35 -19.47
C ALA A 265 -2.01 6.63 -20.09
N ASP A 266 -3.08 6.54 -19.31
CA ASP A 266 -4.45 6.87 -19.75
C ASP A 266 -4.58 8.37 -20.13
N ALA A 267 -3.78 9.24 -19.52
CA ALA A 267 -3.66 10.65 -19.87
C ALA A 267 -2.66 10.93 -21.01
N GLY A 268 -2.11 9.88 -21.64
CA GLY A 268 -1.11 9.99 -22.71
C GLY A 268 0.31 10.30 -22.23
N ILE A 269 0.58 10.17 -20.91
CA ILE A 269 1.87 10.39 -20.28
C ILE A 269 2.56 9.04 -20.07
N THR A 270 3.34 8.61 -21.05
CA THR A 270 4.08 7.32 -21.00
C THR A 270 5.59 7.56 -20.89
N PRO A 271 6.35 6.60 -20.35
CA PRO A 271 7.81 6.70 -20.38
C PRO A 271 8.34 6.90 -21.81
N SER A 272 9.32 7.77 -21.97
CA SER A 272 9.88 8.13 -23.28
C SER A 272 11.36 8.48 -23.19
N ALA A 273 12.09 8.19 -24.28
CA ALA A 273 13.49 8.59 -24.42
C ALA A 273 13.65 10.08 -24.79
N SER A 274 12.61 10.71 -25.33
CA SER A 274 12.70 12.07 -25.89
C SER A 274 11.53 12.98 -25.51
N ALA A 275 10.34 12.43 -25.27
CA ALA A 275 9.20 13.24 -24.86
C ALA A 275 9.42 13.80 -23.45
N THR A 276 8.93 15.00 -23.24
CA THR A 276 8.86 15.64 -21.93
C THR A 276 7.44 16.14 -21.67
N TYR A 277 7.13 16.35 -20.40
CA TYR A 277 5.80 16.70 -19.93
C TYR A 277 5.84 17.99 -19.12
N THR A 278 4.69 18.65 -19.03
CA THR A 278 4.51 19.74 -18.07
C THR A 278 4.07 19.21 -16.72
N LEU A 279 4.38 19.96 -15.66
CA LEU A 279 3.94 19.64 -14.31
C LEU A 279 2.41 19.55 -14.24
N ALA A 280 1.71 20.49 -14.88
CA ALA A 280 0.25 20.52 -14.94
C ALA A 280 -0.34 19.24 -15.55
N GLN A 281 0.23 18.74 -16.66
CA GLN A 281 -0.24 17.48 -17.28
C GLN A 281 -0.17 16.30 -16.31
N ILE A 282 0.94 16.17 -15.59
CA ILE A 282 1.15 15.09 -14.62
C ILE A 282 0.21 15.26 -13.43
N GLN A 283 0.11 16.47 -12.87
CA GLN A 283 -0.77 16.75 -11.74
C GLN A 283 -2.24 16.52 -12.07
N ASP A 284 -2.71 16.96 -13.23
CA ASP A 284 -4.10 16.78 -13.66
C ASP A 284 -4.46 15.30 -13.82
N ALA A 285 -3.55 14.50 -14.39
CA ALA A 285 -3.73 13.05 -14.51
C ALA A 285 -3.85 12.37 -13.14
N LEU A 286 -2.93 12.67 -12.22
CA LEU A 286 -2.88 12.02 -10.91
C LEU A 286 -3.97 12.50 -9.95
N LYS A 287 -4.40 13.77 -10.08
CA LYS A 287 -5.48 14.36 -9.28
C LYS A 287 -6.79 13.58 -9.38
N ALA A 288 -7.14 13.13 -10.59
CA ALA A 288 -8.36 12.37 -10.83
C ALA A 288 -8.32 10.98 -10.16
N ALA A 289 -7.13 10.37 -10.05
CA ALA A 289 -6.97 9.07 -9.40
C ALA A 289 -6.94 9.15 -7.87
N HIS A 290 -6.71 10.34 -7.29
CA HIS A 290 -6.56 10.53 -5.84
C HIS A 290 -7.61 11.47 -5.24
N GLY A 291 -8.89 11.18 -5.52
CA GLY A 291 -10.00 11.89 -4.88
C GLY A 291 -10.10 13.39 -5.17
N GLY A 292 -9.45 13.88 -6.23
CA GLY A 292 -9.37 15.30 -6.55
C GLY A 292 -8.20 16.04 -5.90
N PHE A 293 -7.28 15.34 -5.23
CA PHE A 293 -6.09 15.92 -4.61
C PHE A 293 -4.83 15.63 -5.41
N ILE A 294 -3.97 16.64 -5.53
CA ILE A 294 -2.71 16.52 -6.25
C ILE A 294 -1.66 15.90 -5.31
N PRO A 295 -1.05 14.75 -5.65
CA PRO A 295 0.02 14.18 -4.85
C PRO A 295 1.29 15.04 -4.93
N THR A 296 2.20 14.87 -3.96
CA THR A 296 3.53 15.49 -4.06
C THR A 296 4.35 14.80 -5.15
N LEU A 297 5.04 15.59 -5.98
CA LEU A 297 5.85 15.07 -7.09
C LEU A 297 7.35 15.34 -6.87
N GLY A 298 8.14 14.28 -6.83
CA GLY A 298 9.59 14.35 -6.71
C GLY A 298 10.27 14.21 -8.07
N CYS A 299 11.09 15.20 -8.43
CA CYS A 299 11.99 15.10 -9.57
C CYS A 299 13.44 15.22 -9.14
N LYS A 300 14.31 14.52 -9.86
CA LYS A 300 15.77 14.63 -9.74
C LYS A 300 16.35 14.87 -11.13
N SER A 301 17.10 15.95 -11.28
CA SER A 301 17.67 16.37 -12.57
C SER A 301 16.63 16.49 -13.71
N GLY A 302 15.42 16.94 -13.35
CA GLY A 302 14.28 17.07 -14.25
C GLY A 302 13.59 15.77 -14.63
N ALA A 303 14.01 14.61 -14.10
CA ALA A 303 13.30 13.35 -14.27
C ALA A 303 12.35 13.09 -13.10
N LEU A 304 11.12 12.71 -13.40
CA LEU A 304 10.12 12.30 -12.42
C LEU A 304 10.57 10.98 -11.77
N GLN A 305 10.68 10.96 -10.44
CA GLN A 305 11.16 9.80 -9.67
C GLN A 305 10.26 9.42 -8.51
N GLU A 306 9.50 10.35 -7.93
CA GLU A 306 8.65 10.05 -6.78
C GLU A 306 7.24 10.63 -6.93
N ILE A 307 6.27 9.89 -6.38
CA ILE A 307 4.90 10.35 -6.17
C ILE A 307 4.51 10.03 -4.73
N TRP A 308 4.03 11.01 -3.97
CA TRP A 308 3.56 10.82 -2.60
C TRP A 308 2.07 11.14 -2.50
N TYR A 309 1.27 10.11 -2.22
CA TYR A 309 -0.17 10.20 -2.07
C TYR A 309 -0.53 10.40 -0.60
N HIS A 310 -1.19 11.52 -0.30
CA HIS A 310 -1.48 11.95 1.07
C HIS A 310 -2.87 11.51 1.49
N TYR A 311 -2.97 11.02 2.72
CA TYR A 311 -4.19 10.57 3.34
C TYR A 311 -4.32 11.12 4.74
N ASN A 312 -5.54 11.45 5.13
CA ASN A 312 -5.92 11.46 6.53
C ASN A 312 -6.67 10.15 6.81
N VAL A 313 -6.57 9.64 8.03
CA VAL A 313 -7.09 8.31 8.37
C VAL A 313 -8.19 8.45 9.41
N ARG A 314 -9.33 7.85 9.12
CA ARG A 314 -10.43 7.71 10.08
C ARG A 314 -10.31 6.35 10.77
N GLY A 315 -9.85 6.36 12.01
CA GLY A 315 -9.62 5.16 12.81
C GLY A 315 -8.14 4.77 12.82
N SER A 316 -7.87 3.46 12.90
CA SER A 316 -6.51 2.92 12.95
C SER A 316 -5.92 2.70 11.56
N VAL A 317 -4.59 2.56 11.42
CA VAL A 317 -3.97 2.22 10.13
C VAL A 317 -4.36 0.84 9.65
N GLN A 318 -4.55 -0.12 10.56
CA GLN A 318 -4.87 -1.52 10.23
C GLN A 318 -6.23 -1.64 9.51
N ALA A 319 -7.25 -0.95 10.01
CA ALA A 319 -8.65 -1.17 9.62
C ALA A 319 -9.44 0.10 9.31
N GLY A 320 -8.86 1.27 9.52
CA GLY A 320 -9.50 2.55 9.28
C GLY A 320 -9.66 2.89 7.80
N GLU A 321 -10.40 3.96 7.56
CA GLU A 321 -10.62 4.51 6.23
C GLU A 321 -9.52 5.52 5.90
N PHE A 322 -8.78 5.25 4.82
CA PHE A 322 -7.81 6.18 4.25
C PHE A 322 -8.53 7.16 3.33
N VAL A 323 -8.67 8.41 3.78
CA VAL A 323 -9.33 9.49 3.04
C VAL A 323 -8.28 10.33 2.34
N ALA A 324 -8.33 10.39 1.00
CA ALA A 324 -7.41 11.22 0.22
C ALA A 324 -7.42 12.67 0.71
N ALA A 325 -6.23 13.27 0.81
CA ALA A 325 -6.02 14.62 1.31
C ALA A 325 -5.04 15.39 0.44
N ALA A 326 -5.05 16.72 0.57
CA ALA A 326 -3.96 17.54 0.06
C ALA A 326 -2.71 17.32 0.95
N PRO A 327 -1.49 17.41 0.39
CA PRO A 327 -0.29 17.50 1.22
C PRO A 327 -0.39 18.67 2.19
N ASP A 328 0.16 18.56 3.40
CA ASP A 328 0.42 19.69 4.28
C ASP A 328 1.84 20.25 4.05
N GLY A 329 2.81 19.36 3.80
CA GLY A 329 4.21 19.69 3.52
C GLY A 329 4.53 20.08 2.07
N THR A 330 5.72 19.70 1.61
CA THR A 330 6.24 20.03 0.26
C THR A 330 5.33 19.51 -0.84
N LYS A 331 5.09 20.33 -1.87
CA LYS A 331 4.17 20.03 -2.96
C LYS A 331 4.85 19.43 -4.19
N THR A 332 6.07 19.86 -4.52
CA THR A 332 6.81 19.36 -5.69
C THR A 332 8.26 19.81 -5.67
N THR A 333 9.16 19.01 -6.24
CA THR A 333 10.52 19.42 -6.64
C THR A 333 10.70 19.42 -8.17
N CYS A 334 9.64 19.14 -8.92
CA CYS A 334 9.64 19.13 -10.38
C CYS A 334 9.56 20.54 -10.98
N PRO A 335 10.23 20.78 -12.12
CA PRO A 335 10.07 22.03 -12.88
C PRO A 335 8.68 22.11 -13.55
N ASP A 336 8.22 23.31 -13.88
CA ASP A 336 6.91 23.52 -14.52
C ASP A 336 6.77 22.82 -15.89
N SER A 337 7.89 22.61 -16.59
CA SER A 337 7.93 21.96 -17.90
C SER A 337 9.26 21.24 -18.15
N GLY A 338 9.29 20.41 -19.19
CA GLY A 338 10.48 19.65 -19.55
C GLY A 338 10.73 18.45 -18.65
N ILE A 339 9.72 18.01 -17.88
CA ILE A 339 9.82 16.85 -17.00
C ILE A 339 10.02 15.60 -17.85
N LYS A 340 11.06 14.84 -17.55
CA LYS A 340 11.36 13.56 -18.18
C LYS A 340 10.66 12.45 -17.41
N TYR A 341 9.92 11.61 -18.11
CA TYR A 341 9.45 10.33 -17.57
C TYR A 341 10.23 9.23 -18.28
N LEU A 342 11.30 8.77 -17.65
CA LEU A 342 12.33 7.96 -18.31
C LEU A 342 11.89 6.50 -18.48
N VAL A 343 12.38 5.82 -19.51
CA VAL A 343 12.07 4.39 -19.76
C VAL A 343 12.92 3.51 -18.84
N LYS A 344 12.26 2.62 -18.09
CA LYS A 344 12.95 1.54 -17.35
C LYS A 344 13.65 0.57 -18.31
N TYR A 345 14.81 0.07 -17.91
CA TYR A 345 15.65 -0.87 -18.67
C TYR A 345 16.10 -0.38 -20.05
N ALA A 346 16.20 0.95 -20.24
CA ALA A 346 16.61 1.56 -21.51
C ALA A 346 18.00 1.09 -22.01
N ASN A 347 18.91 0.76 -21.09
CA ASN A 347 20.27 0.31 -21.39
C ASN A 347 20.40 -1.22 -21.47
N GLY A 348 19.29 -1.95 -21.48
CA GLY A 348 19.27 -3.41 -21.34
C GLY A 348 19.26 -3.86 -19.88
N GLY A 349 18.64 -5.01 -19.63
CA GLY A 349 18.34 -5.53 -18.30
C GLY A 349 16.96 -6.19 -18.29
N SER A 350 16.69 -7.02 -17.29
CA SER A 350 15.37 -7.63 -17.07
C SER A 350 14.98 -7.35 -15.63
N PRO A 351 13.69 -7.15 -15.32
CA PRO A 351 13.22 -7.15 -13.94
C PRO A 351 13.75 -8.39 -13.20
N SER A 352 14.39 -8.18 -12.05
CA SER A 352 14.89 -9.24 -11.18
C SER A 352 13.90 -9.44 -10.04
N GLY A 353 13.28 -10.62 -9.98
CA GLY A 353 12.31 -11.03 -8.96
C GLY A 353 11.65 -12.36 -9.33
N THR A 354 11.55 -13.27 -8.36
CA THR A 354 10.81 -14.54 -8.50
C THR A 354 9.32 -14.24 -8.47
N PRO A 355 8.51 -14.59 -9.50
CA PRO A 355 7.07 -14.38 -9.45
C PRO A 355 6.40 -15.56 -8.74
N THR A 356 6.31 -15.48 -7.42
CA THR A 356 5.42 -16.34 -6.64
C THR A 356 3.96 -15.93 -6.87
N GLY A 357 3.07 -16.89 -6.74
CA GLY A 357 1.66 -16.74 -7.08
C GLY A 357 0.94 -15.75 -6.17
N GLY A 358 0.05 -14.96 -6.78
CA GLY A 358 -0.93 -14.12 -6.11
C GLY A 358 -2.13 -13.98 -7.03
N SER A 359 -3.09 -14.87 -6.86
CA SER A 359 -4.41 -14.83 -7.48
C SER A 359 -5.10 -13.49 -7.15
N PRO A 360 -5.65 -12.74 -8.12
CA PRO A 360 -6.63 -11.73 -7.78
C PRO A 360 -7.95 -12.44 -7.51
N THR A 361 -8.27 -12.58 -6.23
CA THR A 361 -9.64 -12.76 -5.76
C THR A 361 -10.39 -11.47 -6.06
N SER A 362 -10.90 -11.31 -7.28
CA SER A 362 -11.98 -10.36 -7.54
C SER A 362 -13.30 -11.10 -7.37
N THR A 363 -13.88 -10.95 -6.19
CA THR A 363 -15.33 -11.11 -6.04
C THR A 363 -15.99 -9.89 -6.66
N ALA A 364 -15.91 -9.76 -7.98
CA ALA A 364 -16.82 -8.95 -8.78
C ALA A 364 -17.88 -9.92 -9.34
N PRO A 365 -19.15 -9.50 -9.45
CA PRO A 365 -20.24 -10.41 -9.78
C PRO A 365 -19.93 -11.14 -11.07
N ALA A 366 -20.25 -12.44 -11.11
CA ALA A 366 -20.12 -13.28 -12.30
C ALA A 366 -20.57 -12.49 -13.54
N PRO A 367 -19.69 -12.26 -14.53
CA PRO A 367 -20.11 -11.60 -15.75
C PRO A 367 -20.94 -12.59 -16.55
N THR A 368 -22.25 -12.42 -16.50
CA THR A 368 -23.25 -13.03 -17.39
C THR A 368 -23.14 -12.55 -18.84
N GLY A 369 -21.97 -12.05 -19.26
CA GLY A 369 -21.68 -11.64 -20.63
C GLY A 369 -21.49 -12.85 -21.54
N THR A 370 -22.56 -13.23 -22.25
CA THR A 370 -22.52 -13.95 -23.52
C THR A 370 -21.42 -13.35 -24.41
N GLY A 371 -20.48 -14.19 -24.87
CA GLY A 371 -19.33 -13.75 -25.67
C GLY A 371 -19.77 -12.93 -26.88
N GLY A 372 -19.16 -11.76 -27.07
CA GLY A 372 -19.39 -10.94 -28.26
C GLY A 372 -18.88 -11.66 -29.52
N ALA A 373 -19.56 -11.43 -30.65
CA ALA A 373 -19.11 -11.94 -31.94
C ALA A 373 -17.70 -11.42 -32.28
N PHE A 374 -16.85 -12.26 -32.89
CA PHE A 374 -15.51 -11.88 -33.36
C PHE A 374 -15.61 -10.85 -34.49
N SER A 375 -15.65 -9.57 -34.13
CA SER A 375 -15.77 -8.45 -35.06
C SER A 375 -15.16 -7.18 -34.46
N GLY A 376 -14.51 -6.37 -35.29
CA GLY A 376 -13.93 -5.10 -34.87
C GLY A 376 -12.71 -5.29 -33.96
N LYS A 377 -12.48 -4.32 -33.06
CA LYS A 377 -11.35 -4.37 -32.13
C LYS A 377 -11.70 -5.16 -30.86
N GLY A 378 -10.72 -5.87 -30.32
CA GLY A 378 -10.91 -6.65 -29.09
C GLY A 378 -9.63 -7.33 -28.62
N PHE A 379 -9.79 -8.19 -27.62
CA PHE A 379 -8.73 -8.94 -26.97
C PHE A 379 -9.07 -10.43 -27.00
N LEU A 380 -8.02 -11.27 -27.02
CA LEU A 380 -8.14 -12.73 -26.99
C LEU A 380 -7.77 -13.24 -25.61
N GLN A 381 -8.78 -13.45 -24.77
CA GLN A 381 -8.63 -13.94 -23.40
C GLN A 381 -8.37 -15.44 -23.39
N ALA A 382 -7.31 -15.89 -22.71
CA ALA A 382 -6.86 -17.27 -22.69
C ALA A 382 -7.48 -18.04 -21.52
N TYR A 383 -8.04 -19.21 -21.79
CA TYR A 383 -8.67 -20.07 -20.80
C TYR A 383 -8.07 -21.47 -20.85
N THR A 384 -7.68 -21.99 -19.68
CA THR A 384 -7.25 -23.38 -19.49
C THR A 384 -7.82 -23.90 -18.16
N GLY A 385 -8.22 -25.17 -18.12
CA GLY A 385 -8.88 -25.74 -16.94
C GLY A 385 -10.15 -25.00 -16.51
N GLY A 386 -10.84 -24.32 -17.44
CA GLY A 386 -12.04 -23.54 -17.17
C GLY A 386 -11.83 -22.14 -16.57
N ALA A 387 -10.58 -21.74 -16.27
CA ALA A 387 -10.26 -20.44 -15.70
C ALA A 387 -9.58 -19.53 -16.73
N ASN A 388 -9.87 -18.23 -16.67
CA ASN A 388 -9.07 -17.23 -17.40
C ASN A 388 -7.65 -17.22 -16.81
N LYS A 389 -6.65 -17.29 -17.68
CA LYS A 389 -5.23 -17.28 -17.32
C LYS A 389 -4.48 -16.32 -18.24
N GLY A 390 -4.95 -15.08 -18.35
CA GLY A 390 -4.32 -14.04 -19.18
C GLY A 390 -4.84 -14.05 -20.62
N CYS A 391 -3.99 -13.75 -21.59
CA CYS A 391 -4.45 -13.44 -22.95
C CYS A 391 -3.33 -13.53 -24.00
N LEU A 392 -3.69 -13.42 -25.28
CA LEU A 392 -2.69 -13.29 -26.34
C LEU A 392 -2.09 -11.88 -26.37
N ILE A 393 -0.79 -11.83 -26.66
CA ILE A 393 -0.02 -10.61 -26.86
C ILE A 393 0.38 -10.46 -28.33
N GLY A 394 0.95 -9.31 -28.71
CA GLY A 394 0.99 -8.85 -30.10
C GLY A 394 1.59 -9.82 -31.11
N ALA A 395 2.50 -10.70 -30.73
CA ALA A 395 3.10 -11.71 -31.61
C ALA A 395 2.23 -12.98 -31.81
N GLY A 396 1.09 -13.10 -31.12
CA GLY A 396 0.24 -14.30 -31.12
C GLY A 396 0.60 -15.34 -30.06
N THR A 397 1.53 -15.02 -29.16
CA THR A 397 1.88 -15.85 -28.00
C THR A 397 0.96 -15.56 -26.81
N TRP A 398 0.81 -16.54 -25.92
CA TRP A 398 0.00 -16.43 -24.71
C TRP A 398 0.83 -15.90 -23.55
N TYR A 399 0.32 -14.91 -22.82
CA TYR A 399 0.96 -14.33 -21.65
C TYR A 399 -0.04 -14.23 -20.48
N THR A 400 0.42 -14.52 -19.27
CA THR A 400 -0.45 -14.65 -18.08
C THR A 400 -0.41 -13.46 -17.12
N THR A 401 0.57 -12.56 -17.27
CA THR A 401 0.93 -11.53 -16.27
C THR A 401 1.01 -10.11 -16.83
N GLY A 402 0.74 -9.90 -18.12
CA GLY A 402 0.84 -8.58 -18.75
C GLY A 402 -0.38 -8.18 -19.58
N THR A 403 -0.27 -6.99 -20.16
CA THR A 403 -1.37 -6.36 -20.91
C THR A 403 -1.68 -7.13 -22.19
N CYS A 404 -2.97 -7.42 -22.38
CA CYS A 404 -3.47 -8.07 -23.60
C CYS A 404 -3.24 -7.19 -24.82
N ALA A 405 -2.79 -7.80 -25.91
CA ALA A 405 -2.69 -7.05 -27.16
C ALA A 405 -4.07 -6.83 -27.76
N GLY A 406 -4.28 -5.65 -28.32
CA GLY A 406 -5.42 -5.37 -29.16
C GLY A 406 -5.31 -6.13 -30.48
N TYR A 407 -6.40 -6.81 -30.83
CA TYR A 407 -6.61 -7.50 -32.10
C TYR A 407 -7.73 -6.82 -32.88
N THR A 408 -7.70 -6.94 -34.20
CA THR A 408 -8.81 -6.59 -35.07
C THR A 408 -9.30 -7.86 -35.78
N ALA A 409 -10.57 -8.19 -35.59
CA ALA A 409 -11.27 -9.24 -36.33
C ALA A 409 -11.98 -8.61 -37.53
N THR A 410 -11.65 -9.09 -38.73
CA THR A 410 -12.24 -8.61 -40.00
C THR A 410 -12.98 -9.76 -40.66
N ALA A 411 -14.28 -9.57 -40.92
CA ALA A 411 -15.14 -10.58 -41.52
C ALA A 411 -14.65 -10.98 -42.93
N SER A 412 -14.72 -12.28 -43.22
CA SER A 412 -14.40 -12.89 -44.51
C SER A 412 -15.41 -14.00 -44.81
N GLY A 413 -16.64 -13.60 -45.17
CA GLY A 413 -17.76 -14.52 -45.34
C GLY A 413 -18.27 -15.04 -43.98
N ALA A 414 -18.35 -16.37 -43.83
CA ALA A 414 -18.69 -17.03 -42.55
C ALA A 414 -17.49 -17.19 -41.60
N GLU A 415 -16.31 -16.76 -42.04
CA GLU A 415 -15.05 -16.79 -41.30
C GLU A 415 -14.57 -15.35 -41.03
N PHE A 416 -13.45 -15.21 -40.33
CA PHE A 416 -12.78 -13.92 -40.15
C PHE A 416 -11.26 -14.07 -40.14
N THR A 417 -10.56 -12.98 -40.43
CA THR A 417 -9.11 -12.86 -40.24
C THR A 417 -8.81 -12.04 -39.00
N LEU A 418 -7.67 -12.30 -38.36
CA LEU A 418 -7.18 -11.52 -37.23
C LEU A 418 -5.92 -10.74 -37.61
N SER A 419 -5.76 -9.55 -37.04
CA SER A 419 -4.50 -8.80 -37.07
C SER A 419 -4.21 -8.17 -35.71
N SER A 420 -2.94 -7.97 -35.41
CA SER A 420 -2.46 -7.24 -34.24
C SER A 420 -1.59 -6.05 -34.67
N SER A 421 -1.04 -5.31 -33.71
CA SER A 421 -0.02 -4.28 -33.98
C SER A 421 1.25 -4.82 -34.63
N LYS A 422 1.47 -6.14 -34.66
CA LYS A 422 2.61 -6.78 -35.34
C LYS A 422 2.32 -7.13 -36.79
N GLY A 423 1.05 -7.14 -37.22
CA GLY A 423 0.63 -7.49 -38.57
C GLY A 423 -0.49 -8.53 -38.60
N PRO A 424 -0.78 -9.11 -39.77
CA PRO A 424 -1.76 -10.20 -39.90
C PRO A 424 -1.40 -11.40 -39.04
N CYS A 425 -2.41 -12.12 -38.58
CA CYS A 425 -2.26 -13.33 -37.77
C CYS A 425 -2.63 -14.58 -38.57
N GLY A 426 -1.86 -15.64 -38.40
CA GLY A 426 -2.08 -16.92 -39.08
C GLY A 426 -1.44 -18.10 -38.36
N ILE A 427 -1.73 -19.30 -38.84
CA ILE A 427 -1.08 -20.54 -38.40
C ILE A 427 0.13 -20.81 -39.30
N VAL A 428 1.33 -20.62 -38.76
CA VAL A 428 2.63 -20.87 -39.42
C VAL A 428 3.25 -22.10 -38.79
N ASP A 429 3.45 -23.18 -39.56
CA ASP A 429 4.00 -24.45 -39.08
C ASP A 429 3.33 -24.92 -37.78
N THR A 430 2.00 -24.92 -37.76
CA THR A 430 1.13 -25.25 -36.61
C THR A 430 1.13 -24.24 -35.47
N THR A 431 1.81 -23.10 -35.59
CA THR A 431 1.90 -22.07 -34.53
C THR A 431 1.03 -20.88 -34.87
N PHE A 432 0.20 -20.41 -33.93
CA PHE A 432 -0.48 -19.13 -34.07
C PHE A 432 0.54 -17.99 -33.95
N THR A 433 0.68 -17.18 -34.99
CA THR A 433 1.69 -16.13 -35.08
C THR A 433 1.10 -14.88 -35.73
N CYS A 434 1.49 -13.70 -35.25
CA CYS A 434 1.15 -12.42 -35.86
C CYS A 434 2.44 -11.65 -36.23
N GLY A 435 2.50 -11.13 -37.44
CA GLY A 435 3.71 -10.48 -37.93
C GLY A 435 3.55 -9.89 -39.33
N SER A 436 4.41 -8.95 -39.71
CA SER A 436 4.34 -8.24 -40.99
C SER A 436 4.54 -9.14 -42.23
N GLY A 437 5.18 -10.30 -42.06
CA GLY A 437 5.36 -11.33 -43.09
C GLY A 437 4.43 -12.54 -42.96
N VAL A 438 3.46 -12.51 -42.03
CA VAL A 438 2.56 -13.65 -41.80
C VAL A 438 1.37 -13.59 -42.76
N ALA A 439 1.09 -14.70 -43.44
CA ALA A 439 -0.13 -14.83 -44.22
C ALA A 439 -1.35 -14.99 -43.29
N ALA A 440 -2.39 -14.19 -43.50
CA ALA A 440 -3.61 -14.24 -42.69
C ALA A 440 -4.30 -15.60 -42.84
N SER A 441 -4.49 -16.31 -41.73
CA SER A 441 -5.36 -17.49 -41.72
C SER A 441 -6.81 -17.09 -41.50
N LYS A 442 -7.72 -17.94 -41.96
CA LYS A 442 -9.14 -17.80 -41.67
C LYS A 442 -9.49 -18.56 -40.40
N PHE A 443 -10.25 -17.90 -39.54
CA PHE A 443 -10.72 -18.42 -38.27
C PHE A 443 -12.24 -18.42 -38.25
N THR A 444 -12.79 -19.25 -37.37
CA THR A 444 -14.23 -19.33 -37.10
C THR A 444 -14.48 -19.09 -35.62
N GLU A 445 -15.73 -18.81 -35.28
CA GLU A 445 -16.19 -18.84 -33.91
C GLU A 445 -16.93 -20.16 -33.67
N LYS A 446 -16.62 -20.82 -32.56
CA LYS A 446 -17.32 -22.02 -32.12
C LYS A 446 -17.55 -21.98 -30.61
N SER A 447 -18.81 -21.88 -30.21
CA SER A 447 -19.23 -21.83 -28.80
C SER A 447 -18.61 -20.66 -28.00
N GLY A 448 -18.50 -19.50 -28.62
CA GLY A 448 -17.91 -18.28 -28.08
C GLY A 448 -16.38 -18.24 -28.10
N LEU A 449 -15.73 -19.23 -28.74
CA LEU A 449 -14.28 -19.40 -28.75
C LEU A 449 -13.71 -19.27 -30.16
N LEU A 450 -12.46 -18.79 -30.23
CA LEU A 450 -11.66 -18.78 -31.44
C LEU A 450 -11.45 -20.23 -31.89
N ALA A 451 -11.74 -20.52 -33.15
CA ALA A 451 -11.54 -21.83 -33.75
C ALA A 451 -10.76 -21.76 -35.06
N TYR A 452 -9.90 -22.74 -35.28
CA TYR A 452 -9.17 -22.96 -36.53
C TYR A 452 -9.49 -24.36 -37.04
N ASN A 453 -9.88 -24.48 -38.33
CA ASN A 453 -10.37 -25.72 -38.93
C ASN A 453 -11.47 -26.43 -38.11
N GLY A 454 -12.38 -25.64 -37.51
CA GLY A 454 -13.51 -26.15 -36.73
C GLY A 454 -13.17 -26.67 -35.32
N VAL A 455 -11.93 -26.48 -34.86
CA VAL A 455 -11.44 -26.87 -33.53
C VAL A 455 -11.06 -25.63 -32.74
N SER A 456 -11.54 -25.52 -31.50
CA SER A 456 -11.26 -24.38 -30.60
C SER A 456 -10.11 -24.64 -29.62
N ASP A 457 -9.65 -25.89 -29.56
CA ASP A 457 -8.51 -26.28 -28.73
C ASP A 457 -7.21 -25.89 -29.41
N PHE A 458 -6.46 -25.03 -28.74
CA PHE A 458 -5.04 -24.80 -29.01
C PHE A 458 -4.23 -25.41 -27.87
N TYR A 459 -2.91 -25.46 -28.05
CA TYR A 459 -2.03 -26.11 -27.11
C TYR A 459 -0.75 -25.32 -26.86
N THR A 460 -0.19 -25.50 -25.66
CA THR A 460 1.15 -25.03 -25.29
C THR A 460 1.89 -26.12 -24.49
N ALA A 461 3.21 -25.99 -24.39
CA ALA A 461 4.02 -26.95 -23.65
C ALA A 461 3.75 -26.90 -22.13
N ALA A 462 3.43 -25.72 -21.62
CA ALA A 462 3.07 -25.45 -20.24
C ALA A 462 2.19 -24.18 -20.16
N VAL A 463 1.50 -23.99 -19.04
CA VAL A 463 0.87 -22.71 -18.71
C VAL A 463 2.00 -21.69 -18.55
N PRO A 464 2.01 -20.58 -19.31
CA PRO A 464 3.07 -19.57 -19.19
C PRO A 464 3.03 -18.95 -17.80
N SER A 465 4.17 -18.50 -17.32
CA SER A 465 4.32 -17.94 -15.98
C SER A 465 5.47 -16.94 -15.96
N GLY A 466 5.36 -15.91 -15.12
CA GLY A 466 6.37 -14.85 -15.08
C GLY A 466 6.47 -14.14 -16.43
N SER A 467 7.68 -14.04 -16.98
CA SER A 467 7.97 -13.44 -18.29
C SER A 467 7.92 -14.42 -19.47
N VAL A 468 7.70 -15.72 -19.19
CA VAL A 468 7.66 -16.75 -20.25
C VAL A 468 6.38 -16.61 -21.03
N GLN A 469 6.50 -16.59 -22.36
CA GLN A 469 5.37 -16.59 -23.27
C GLN A 469 5.08 -18.01 -23.76
N GLY A 470 3.81 -18.38 -23.74
CA GLY A 470 3.33 -19.63 -24.31
C GLY A 470 3.29 -19.57 -25.82
N LYS A 471 4.08 -20.42 -26.46
CA LYS A 471 3.92 -20.67 -27.90
C LYS A 471 2.62 -21.43 -28.12
N VAL A 472 1.65 -20.79 -28.77
CA VAL A 472 0.32 -21.33 -29.04
C VAL A 472 0.34 -22.13 -30.34
N THR A 473 -0.05 -23.39 -30.28
CA THR A 473 -0.02 -24.30 -31.43
C THR A 473 -1.34 -25.03 -31.65
N THR A 474 -1.58 -25.49 -32.87
CA THR A 474 -2.69 -26.39 -33.23
C THR A 474 -2.33 -27.87 -33.04
N SER A 475 -1.03 -28.17 -32.91
CA SER A 475 -0.53 -29.51 -32.56
C SER A 475 -0.69 -29.77 -31.07
N LYS A 476 -1.17 -30.98 -30.70
CA LYS A 476 -1.42 -31.36 -29.30
C LYS A 476 -0.15 -31.30 -28.45
N GLN A 477 -0.23 -30.62 -27.31
CA GLN A 477 0.81 -30.55 -26.27
C GLN A 477 0.22 -30.79 -24.88
N ALA A 478 1.03 -30.63 -23.83
CA ALA A 478 0.65 -30.95 -22.46
C ALA A 478 -0.49 -30.08 -21.90
N VAL A 479 -0.63 -28.84 -22.36
CA VAL A 479 -1.67 -27.91 -21.90
C VAL A 479 -2.60 -27.56 -23.04
N VAL A 480 -3.90 -27.72 -22.81
CA VAL A 480 -4.97 -27.22 -23.68
C VAL A 480 -5.30 -25.79 -23.29
N VAL A 481 -5.39 -24.89 -24.25
CA VAL A 481 -5.81 -23.50 -24.06
C VAL A 481 -6.82 -23.12 -25.13
N THR A 482 -7.85 -22.38 -24.73
CA THR A 482 -8.90 -21.84 -25.61
C THR A 482 -8.90 -20.33 -25.51
N PHE A 483 -9.39 -19.63 -26.54
CA PHE A 483 -9.40 -18.17 -26.55
C PHE A 483 -10.81 -17.61 -26.73
N LYS A 484 -11.26 -16.80 -25.78
CA LYS A 484 -12.54 -16.09 -25.84
C LYS A 484 -12.33 -14.65 -26.29
N TRP A 485 -13.18 -14.17 -27.20
CA TRP A 485 -13.17 -12.78 -27.62
C TRP A 485 -13.74 -11.86 -26.53
N GLN A 486 -13.04 -10.76 -26.30
CA GLN A 486 -13.53 -9.63 -25.51
C GLN A 486 -13.48 -8.40 -26.41
N SER A 487 -14.64 -7.87 -26.81
CA SER A 487 -14.71 -6.62 -27.55
C SER A 487 -14.04 -5.48 -26.76
N ALA A 488 -13.28 -4.64 -27.47
CA ALA A 488 -12.64 -3.46 -26.90
C ALA A 488 -13.58 -2.25 -26.88
#